data_AF-A0A1V6HX12-F1
#
_entry.id   AF-A0A1V6HX12-F1
#
_cell.length_a   1.000
_cell.length_b   1.000
_cell.length_c   1.000
_cell.angle_alpha   90.00
_cell.angle_beta   90.00
_cell.angle_gamma   90.00
#
_symmetry.space_group_name_H-M   'P 1'
#
loop_
_entity.id
_entity.type
_entity.pdbx_description
1 polymer ?
#
loop_
_entity_poly.entity_id
_entity_poly.type
_entity_poly.pdbx_seq_one_letter_code
_entity_poly.pdbx_strand_id
1 'polypeptide(L)'
;MFKRALSLFAVLFVACAGNDNDHDNNNNEQLDDECLGVVCGMHAFCAVGPQGIVCVCEQGFTKQDGICQEASVNAPCEGVECGANGVCQVQEGKTTVCLCGPGYRSEGSKCVVREEPKWPCTGVECSGHGFCAVTTSNEAFCVCDEGFITRGTACVDPENCVPSCEGKECGSDGCGGFCASECVAGLCQENGLCPTLSANCSDGWCLIPAGTFEMGSFENEACRWDDEGPVHSVTISRPFYMKQTEVTQAEWKSLMGNNPSTYKAGGDYPVERVNWAEAVYYANKLSKSEGLDTCYTIERCHGTAGVDLSSCDIAFKGLDCEGYRLPTEAEWEYAARAGSTFTYGKERAYIGSDWNVICELADDVGIGLPEISWYDYNSGYRPHPVKQLKPNPWGLYDVYGNVQEWVHDRYDEDYYTACKEGCTDPLAPEKLGFRVYRGGCYAFEAKDLRVAKRDGAAPAVRQSVVGFRLVRAAP
;
A
#
# COMPACT_ATOMS: atom_id res chain seq x y z
N MET A 1 24.33 -25.27 55.28
CA MET A 1 23.31 -25.63 54.26
C MET A 1 22.94 -24.33 53.54
N PHE A 2 23.51 -24.06 52.35
CA PHE A 2 22.78 -24.01 51.05
C PHE A 2 21.48 -23.19 51.13
N LYS A 3 21.14 -22.16 50.33
CA LYS A 3 21.47 -21.52 49.04
C LYS A 3 20.76 -20.14 49.13
N ARG A 4 21.00 -19.04 48.40
CA ARG A 4 21.70 -18.69 47.16
C ARG A 4 21.73 -17.15 47.16
N ALA A 5 22.89 -16.55 46.89
CA ALA A 5 23.00 -15.17 46.46
C ALA A 5 22.74 -15.12 44.94
N LEU A 6 21.98 -14.14 44.46
CA LEU A 6 22.01 -13.71 43.07
C LEU A 6 22.27 -12.21 43.05
N SER A 7 23.41 -11.85 42.46
CA SER A 7 23.85 -10.49 42.23
C SER A 7 23.01 -9.81 41.14
N LEU A 8 22.61 -8.57 41.39
CA LEU A 8 22.10 -7.65 40.38
C LEU A 8 23.20 -7.39 39.33
N PHE A 9 22.91 -7.69 38.06
CA PHE A 9 23.60 -7.09 36.92
C PHE A 9 22.79 -5.88 36.48
N ALA A 10 23.41 -4.70 36.55
CA ALA A 10 22.88 -3.47 35.98
C ALA A 10 23.03 -3.54 34.45
N VAL A 11 21.91 -3.49 33.74
CA VAL A 11 21.87 -3.23 32.29
C VAL A 11 21.61 -1.74 32.13
N LEU A 12 22.57 -1.07 31.51
CA LEU A 12 22.50 0.34 31.14
C LEU A 12 21.46 0.50 30.01
N PHE A 13 20.32 1.10 30.32
CA PHE A 13 19.41 1.64 29.30
C PHE A 13 19.92 3.03 28.91
N VAL A 14 20.27 3.21 27.64
CA VAL A 14 20.38 4.55 27.04
C VAL A 14 18.98 4.90 26.56
N ALA A 15 18.26 5.68 27.36
CA ALA A 15 17.05 6.37 26.92
C ALA A 15 17.46 7.58 26.09
N CYS A 16 17.00 7.67 24.84
CA CYS A 16 16.92 8.95 24.16
C CYS A 16 15.61 9.61 24.59
N ALA A 17 15.75 10.76 25.23
CA ALA A 17 14.67 11.58 25.75
C ALA A 17 13.82 12.14 24.60
N GLY A 18 12.50 11.86 24.66
CA GLY A 18 11.50 12.75 24.10
C GLY A 18 11.45 14.01 24.96
N ASN A 19 11.46 15.17 24.31
CA ASN A 19 11.45 16.46 24.98
C ASN A 19 10.00 16.89 25.14
N ASP A 20 9.41 16.61 26.30
CA ASP A 20 8.10 17.11 26.71
C ASP A 20 8.16 18.63 26.89
N ASN A 21 7.33 19.35 26.15
CA ASN A 21 6.82 20.65 26.57
C ASN A 21 5.31 20.62 26.39
N ASP A 22 4.64 20.15 27.45
CA ASP A 22 3.24 20.41 27.73
C ASP A 22 2.95 21.91 27.67
N HIS A 23 2.06 22.29 26.75
CA HIS A 23 1.17 23.42 26.96
C HIS A 23 -0.25 22.93 26.75
N ASP A 24 -0.92 22.74 27.89
CA ASP A 24 -2.37 22.65 28.05
C ASP A 24 -3.12 23.55 27.04
N ASN A 25 -3.97 22.94 26.23
CA ASN A 25 -5.24 23.54 25.82
C ASN A 25 -6.25 22.43 25.55
N ASN A 26 -7.03 22.12 26.59
CA ASN A 26 -8.35 21.53 26.49
C ASN A 26 -9.19 22.34 25.50
N ASN A 27 -9.52 21.74 24.35
CA ASN A 27 -10.77 22.01 23.63
C ASN A 27 -11.16 20.72 22.89
N ASN A 28 -12.05 19.99 23.54
CA ASN A 28 -12.80 18.88 22.97
C ASN A 28 -13.78 19.44 21.94
N GLU A 29 -13.38 19.53 20.66
CA GLU A 29 -14.31 19.77 19.56
C GLU A 29 -14.90 18.44 19.11
N GLN A 30 -16.06 18.16 19.70
CA GLN A 30 -17.05 17.19 19.26
C GLN A 30 -17.42 17.53 17.80
N LEU A 31 -17.22 16.58 16.86
CA LEU A 31 -17.72 16.70 15.50
C LEU A 31 -19.26 16.72 15.54
N ASP A 32 -19.84 17.92 15.46
CA ASP A 32 -21.29 18.10 15.39
C ASP A 32 -21.78 17.72 13.98
N ASP A 33 -22.62 16.69 13.89
CA ASP A 33 -23.41 16.41 12.70
C ASP A 33 -24.44 17.54 12.51
N GLU A 34 -24.23 18.42 11.51
CA GLU A 34 -25.09 19.58 11.26
C GLU A 34 -26.53 19.20 10.85
N CYS A 35 -26.79 17.94 10.49
CA CYS A 35 -28.14 17.43 10.23
C CYS A 35 -28.82 16.85 11.49
N LEU A 36 -28.11 16.77 12.61
CA LEU A 36 -28.64 16.21 13.85
C LEU A 36 -29.76 17.10 14.41
N GLY A 37 -31.00 16.60 14.37
CA GLY A 37 -32.20 17.30 14.87
C GLY A 37 -32.98 18.11 13.82
N VAL A 38 -32.59 18.07 12.54
CA VAL A 38 -33.32 18.71 11.44
C VAL A 38 -34.45 17.81 10.96
N VAL A 39 -35.69 18.32 10.96
CA VAL A 39 -36.88 17.56 10.53
C VAL A 39 -37.33 18.03 9.14
N CYS A 40 -37.02 17.23 8.10
CA CYS A 40 -37.36 17.52 6.71
C CYS A 40 -38.72 16.94 6.23
N GLY A 41 -39.38 16.13 7.06
CA GLY A 41 -40.59 15.38 6.72
C GLY A 41 -40.30 13.92 6.35
N MET A 42 -41.34 13.08 6.23
CA MET A 42 -41.20 11.63 5.98
C MET A 42 -40.74 11.26 4.56
N HIS A 43 -40.78 12.21 3.61
CA HIS A 43 -40.43 12.03 2.19
C HIS A 43 -39.31 12.99 1.78
N ALA A 44 -38.32 13.12 2.66
CA ALA A 44 -37.21 14.05 2.47
C ALA A 44 -35.96 13.62 3.26
N PHE A 45 -34.79 13.98 2.75
CA PHE A 45 -33.51 13.82 3.46
C PHE A 45 -32.82 15.17 3.69
N CYS A 46 -32.03 15.25 4.76
CA CYS A 46 -31.23 16.43 5.12
C CYS A 46 -29.87 16.36 4.42
N ALA A 47 -29.43 17.47 3.84
CA ALA A 47 -28.11 17.61 3.24
C ALA A 47 -27.53 18.99 3.57
N VAL A 48 -26.19 19.07 3.71
CA VAL A 48 -25.48 20.34 3.94
C VAL A 48 -25.06 20.93 2.60
N GLY A 49 -25.60 22.10 2.27
CA GLY A 49 -25.26 22.85 1.06
C GLY A 49 -24.34 24.04 1.34
N PRO A 50 -23.82 24.70 0.30
CA PRO A 50 -22.87 25.83 0.42
C PRO A 50 -23.46 27.10 1.09
N GLN A 51 -24.76 27.09 1.42
CA GLN A 51 -25.45 28.17 2.16
C GLN A 51 -26.16 27.65 3.43
N GLY A 52 -25.82 26.44 3.89
CA GLY A 52 -26.41 25.79 5.07
C GLY A 52 -27.28 24.58 4.74
N ILE A 53 -28.07 24.13 5.72
CA ILE A 53 -28.87 22.91 5.69
C ILE A 53 -30.03 23.02 4.68
N VAL A 54 -30.21 21.97 3.85
CA VAL A 54 -31.26 21.86 2.83
C VAL A 54 -32.01 20.54 2.96
N CYS A 55 -33.34 20.61 2.96
CA CYS A 55 -34.22 19.44 2.84
C CYS A 55 -34.52 19.16 1.36
N VAL A 56 -34.19 17.95 0.91
CA VAL A 56 -34.40 17.48 -0.47
C VAL A 56 -35.63 16.56 -0.51
N CYS A 57 -36.65 16.90 -1.32
CA CYS A 57 -37.91 16.17 -1.39
C CYS A 57 -37.88 15.00 -2.38
N GLU A 58 -38.49 13.88 -2.02
CA GLU A 58 -38.76 12.75 -2.90
C GLU A 58 -39.76 13.10 -4.02
N GLN A 59 -39.78 12.28 -5.07
CA GLN A 59 -40.61 12.48 -6.25
C GLN A 59 -42.11 12.50 -5.90
N GLY A 60 -42.85 13.52 -6.35
CA GLY A 60 -44.28 13.72 -6.02
C GLY A 60 -44.52 14.69 -4.86
N PHE A 61 -43.47 15.11 -4.16
CA PHE A 61 -43.52 16.07 -3.06
C PHE A 61 -42.80 17.37 -3.43
N THR A 62 -43.29 18.49 -2.93
CA THR A 62 -42.71 19.82 -3.15
C THR A 62 -42.48 20.51 -1.81
N LYS A 63 -41.42 21.31 -1.72
CA LYS A 63 -41.07 22.03 -0.49
C LYS A 63 -42.08 23.13 -0.23
N GLN A 64 -42.85 23.00 0.84
CA GLN A 64 -43.82 23.97 1.32
C GLN A 64 -43.49 24.29 2.78
N ASP A 65 -43.27 25.56 3.09
CA ASP A 65 -42.92 26.04 4.45
C ASP A 65 -41.71 25.33 5.09
N GLY A 66 -40.72 24.95 4.28
CA GLY A 66 -39.48 24.32 4.76
C GLY A 66 -39.53 22.79 4.87
N ILE A 67 -40.69 22.17 4.63
CA ILE A 67 -40.93 20.72 4.77
C ILE A 67 -41.49 20.19 3.44
N CYS A 68 -41.22 18.92 3.10
CA CYS A 68 -41.73 18.32 1.87
C CYS A 68 -43.19 17.85 2.03
N GLN A 69 -44.08 18.35 1.16
CA GLN A 69 -45.52 18.06 1.19
C GLN A 69 -46.05 17.66 -0.19
N GLU A 70 -47.13 16.86 -0.20
CA GLU A 70 -47.76 16.31 -1.41
C GLU A 70 -48.33 17.44 -2.29
N ALA A 71 -48.06 17.41 -3.60
CA ALA A 71 -48.43 18.51 -4.50
C ALA A 71 -49.95 18.57 -4.77
N SER A 72 -50.59 19.74 -4.58
CA SER A 72 -52.05 19.88 -4.72
C SER A 72 -52.55 20.00 -6.18
N VAL A 73 -53.80 19.54 -6.39
CA VAL A 73 -54.51 19.32 -7.65
C VAL A 73 -54.84 20.60 -8.44
N ASN A 74 -53.93 20.99 -9.33
CA ASN A 74 -54.19 21.64 -10.63
C ASN A 74 -52.81 21.80 -11.27
N ALA A 75 -52.29 20.69 -11.81
CA ALA A 75 -50.90 20.57 -12.22
C ALA A 75 -50.67 21.32 -13.53
N PRO A 76 -49.89 22.42 -13.54
CA PRO A 76 -49.59 23.15 -14.79
C PRO A 76 -48.82 22.31 -15.81
N CYS A 77 -48.29 21.15 -15.41
CA CYS A 77 -47.61 20.17 -16.25
C CYS A 77 -48.52 19.07 -16.81
N GLU A 78 -49.83 19.11 -16.54
CA GLU A 78 -50.78 18.14 -17.06
C GLU A 78 -50.93 18.32 -18.59
N GLY A 79 -50.49 17.31 -19.35
CA GLY A 79 -50.50 17.32 -20.83
C GLY A 79 -49.25 17.89 -21.51
N VAL A 80 -48.20 18.25 -20.76
CA VAL A 80 -46.92 18.72 -21.32
C VAL A 80 -45.96 17.54 -21.50
N GLU A 81 -45.74 17.11 -22.74
CA GLU A 81 -44.77 16.05 -23.06
C GLU A 81 -43.39 16.64 -23.41
N CYS A 82 -42.48 16.66 -22.42
CA CYS A 82 -41.10 17.12 -22.59
C CYS A 82 -40.19 16.12 -23.35
N GLY A 83 -40.75 14.98 -23.82
CA GLY A 83 -40.02 13.86 -24.41
C GLY A 83 -39.27 13.02 -23.36
N ALA A 84 -38.61 11.94 -23.80
CA ALA A 84 -37.93 10.98 -22.90
C ALA A 84 -36.77 11.57 -22.07
N ASN A 85 -36.34 12.80 -22.37
CA ASN A 85 -35.14 13.43 -21.82
C ASN A 85 -35.41 14.80 -21.18
N GLY A 86 -36.63 15.02 -20.65
CA GLY A 86 -36.94 16.26 -19.92
C GLY A 86 -38.10 16.11 -18.96
N VAL A 87 -38.08 16.92 -17.89
CA VAL A 87 -39.12 16.94 -16.86
C VAL A 87 -39.79 18.31 -16.85
N CYS A 88 -41.12 18.33 -16.86
CA CYS A 88 -41.87 19.59 -16.78
C CYS A 88 -41.77 20.18 -15.38
N GLN A 89 -41.40 21.46 -15.29
CA GLN A 89 -41.45 22.24 -14.06
C GLN A 89 -42.24 23.53 -14.24
N VAL A 90 -42.74 24.04 -13.12
CA VAL A 90 -43.53 25.28 -13.03
C VAL A 90 -42.69 26.34 -12.34
N GLN A 91 -42.37 27.42 -13.05
CA GLN A 91 -41.73 28.59 -12.44
C GLN A 91 -42.77 29.51 -11.78
N GLU A 92 -42.31 30.40 -10.89
CA GLU A 92 -43.14 31.45 -10.28
C GLU A 92 -43.96 32.19 -11.36
N GLY A 93 -45.30 32.14 -11.24
CA GLY A 93 -46.21 32.79 -12.19
C GLY A 93 -46.96 31.88 -13.16
N LYS A 94 -46.91 30.54 -13.01
CA LYS A 94 -47.64 29.52 -13.83
C LYS A 94 -47.09 29.30 -15.24
N THR A 95 -45.86 29.70 -15.52
CA THR A 95 -45.21 29.41 -16.81
C THR A 95 -44.53 28.04 -16.75
N THR A 96 -44.86 27.16 -17.70
CA THR A 96 -44.30 25.80 -17.79
C THR A 96 -43.00 25.80 -18.59
N VAL A 97 -41.96 25.18 -18.05
CA VAL A 97 -40.67 24.99 -18.72
C VAL A 97 -40.28 23.51 -18.66
N CYS A 98 -39.81 22.96 -19.78
CA CYS A 98 -39.19 21.63 -19.79
C CYS A 98 -37.73 21.75 -19.36
N LEU A 99 -37.41 21.21 -18.20
CA LEU A 99 -36.03 21.05 -17.77
C LEU A 99 -35.46 19.83 -18.49
N CYS A 100 -34.61 20.11 -19.47
CA CYS A 100 -34.01 19.09 -20.31
C CYS A 100 -32.79 18.48 -19.62
N GLY A 101 -32.70 17.15 -19.68
CA GLY A 101 -31.56 16.39 -19.21
C GLY A 101 -30.27 16.72 -19.97
N PRO A 102 -29.13 16.23 -19.48
CA PRO A 102 -27.82 16.58 -20.02
C PRO A 102 -27.70 16.27 -21.53
N GLY A 103 -27.08 17.16 -22.29
CA GLY A 103 -26.97 17.06 -23.76
C GLY A 103 -28.12 17.70 -24.56
N TYR A 104 -29.17 18.20 -23.88
CA TYR A 104 -30.32 18.83 -24.51
C TYR A 104 -30.51 20.28 -24.03
N ARG A 105 -31.19 21.11 -24.84
CA ARG A 105 -31.66 22.46 -24.48
C ARG A 105 -33.16 22.56 -24.69
N SER A 106 -33.82 23.39 -23.88
CA SER A 106 -35.25 23.64 -24.00
C SER A 106 -35.53 24.57 -25.19
N GLU A 107 -36.36 24.12 -26.13
CA GLU A 107 -37.03 24.95 -27.14
C GLU A 107 -38.54 24.81 -26.95
N GLY A 108 -39.14 25.73 -26.20
CA GLY A 108 -40.57 25.63 -25.82
C GLY A 108 -40.83 24.41 -24.94
N SER A 109 -41.74 23.53 -25.37
CA SER A 109 -42.10 22.29 -24.69
C SER A 109 -41.27 21.07 -25.11
N LYS A 110 -40.15 21.25 -25.82
CA LYS A 110 -39.33 20.15 -26.33
C LYS A 110 -37.86 20.30 -25.97
N CYS A 111 -37.23 19.16 -25.69
CA CYS A 111 -35.79 19.06 -25.48
C CYS A 111 -35.08 18.70 -26.79
N VAL A 112 -34.23 19.60 -27.28
CA VAL A 112 -33.47 19.43 -28.54
C VAL A 112 -31.97 19.30 -28.26
N VAL A 113 -31.26 18.47 -29.03
CA VAL A 113 -29.84 18.13 -28.82
C VAL A 113 -28.94 19.37 -28.97
N ARG A 114 -27.93 19.53 -28.09
CA ARG A 114 -26.90 20.57 -28.20
C ARG A 114 -25.77 20.10 -29.13
N GLU A 115 -25.42 20.89 -30.15
CA GLU A 115 -24.29 20.58 -31.05
C GLU A 115 -22.94 21.03 -30.44
N GLU A 116 -22.27 20.10 -29.73
CA GLU A 116 -20.81 19.96 -29.38
C GLU A 116 -20.02 21.12 -28.70
N PRO A 117 -18.94 20.82 -27.91
CA PRO A 117 -18.28 19.53 -27.75
C PRO A 117 -18.62 18.78 -26.45
N LYS A 118 -18.71 17.45 -26.59
CA LYS A 118 -19.00 16.40 -25.59
C LYS A 118 -19.24 16.85 -24.14
N TRP A 119 -20.51 16.75 -23.73
CA TRP A 119 -20.89 16.80 -22.32
C TRP A 119 -20.23 15.65 -21.55
N PRO A 120 -19.56 15.87 -20.40
CA PRO A 120 -18.78 14.83 -19.71
C PRO A 120 -19.58 13.57 -19.32
N CYS A 121 -20.88 13.70 -19.02
CA CYS A 121 -21.73 12.53 -18.72
C CYS A 121 -22.27 11.80 -19.98
N THR A 122 -21.81 12.15 -21.18
CA THR A 122 -22.28 11.47 -22.40
C THR A 122 -21.76 10.02 -22.40
N GLY A 123 -22.68 9.05 -22.24
CA GLY A 123 -22.36 7.62 -22.17
C GLY A 123 -21.94 7.11 -20.78
N VAL A 124 -22.12 7.90 -19.72
CA VAL A 124 -21.88 7.47 -18.34
C VAL A 124 -23.19 7.02 -17.72
N GLU A 125 -23.35 5.71 -17.54
CA GLU A 125 -24.59 5.08 -17.07
C GLU A 125 -24.62 4.80 -15.55
N CYS A 126 -23.53 5.09 -14.83
CA CYS A 126 -23.42 4.86 -13.38
C CYS A 126 -23.83 3.45 -12.94
N SER A 127 -23.53 2.45 -13.77
CA SER A 127 -23.89 1.05 -13.57
C SER A 127 -25.41 0.79 -13.43
N GLY A 128 -26.27 1.75 -13.79
CA GLY A 128 -27.72 1.67 -13.59
C GLY A 128 -28.19 1.86 -12.14
N HIS A 129 -27.29 2.21 -11.22
CA HIS A 129 -27.53 2.35 -9.77
C HIS A 129 -27.14 3.74 -9.25
N GLY A 130 -27.36 4.76 -10.08
CA GLY A 130 -27.06 6.14 -9.76
C GLY A 130 -27.24 7.06 -10.97
N PHE A 131 -26.87 8.33 -10.80
CA PHE A 131 -26.92 9.32 -11.88
C PHE A 131 -25.58 10.05 -12.05
N CYS A 132 -25.25 10.40 -13.30
CA CYS A 132 -24.01 11.11 -13.59
C CYS A 132 -24.15 12.61 -13.33
N ALA A 133 -23.20 13.15 -12.58
CA ALA A 133 -23.02 14.56 -12.29
C ALA A 133 -21.65 15.04 -12.80
N VAL A 134 -21.49 16.35 -12.95
CA VAL A 134 -20.26 16.97 -13.44
C VAL A 134 -19.70 17.90 -12.38
N THR A 135 -18.40 17.78 -12.10
CA THR A 135 -17.69 18.65 -11.16
C THR A 135 -17.51 20.07 -11.71
N THR A 136 -17.07 21.00 -10.87
CA THR A 136 -16.69 22.36 -11.30
C THR A 136 -15.45 22.37 -12.21
N SER A 137 -14.65 21.30 -12.21
CA SER A 137 -13.53 21.06 -13.14
C SER A 137 -13.96 20.42 -14.47
N ASN A 138 -15.28 20.24 -14.70
CA ASN A 138 -15.85 19.62 -15.90
C ASN A 138 -15.50 18.11 -16.05
N GLU A 139 -15.40 17.39 -14.93
CA GLU A 139 -15.17 15.95 -14.88
C GLU A 139 -16.47 15.22 -14.49
N ALA A 140 -16.74 14.08 -15.11
CA ALA A 140 -17.92 13.28 -14.81
C ALA A 140 -17.69 12.40 -13.57
N PHE A 141 -18.68 12.32 -12.68
CA PHE A 141 -18.70 11.41 -11.55
C PHE A 141 -20.12 10.88 -11.33
N CYS A 142 -20.25 9.74 -10.66
CA CYS A 142 -21.56 9.16 -10.35
C CYS A 142 -21.98 9.49 -8.92
N VAL A 143 -23.27 9.77 -8.74
CA VAL A 143 -23.92 9.83 -7.43
C VAL A 143 -24.78 8.58 -7.32
N CYS A 144 -24.51 7.75 -6.31
CA CYS A 144 -25.09 6.42 -6.22
C CYS A 144 -26.36 6.35 -5.39
N ASP A 145 -27.23 5.43 -5.76
CA ASP A 145 -28.44 5.10 -5.00
C ASP A 145 -28.10 4.52 -3.63
N GLU A 146 -29.04 4.59 -2.68
CA GLU A 146 -28.84 4.09 -1.32
C GLU A 146 -28.45 2.60 -1.31
N GLY A 147 -27.40 2.25 -0.57
CA GLY A 147 -26.82 0.92 -0.56
C GLY A 147 -25.73 0.69 -1.61
N PHE A 148 -25.40 1.67 -2.45
CA PHE A 148 -24.30 1.61 -3.41
C PHE A 148 -23.27 2.70 -3.12
N ILE A 149 -21.98 2.38 -3.27
CA ILE A 149 -20.88 3.34 -3.08
C ILE A 149 -20.27 3.75 -4.43
N THR A 150 -19.72 4.95 -4.49
CA THR A 150 -19.08 5.49 -5.69
C THR A 150 -17.66 4.92 -5.85
N ARG A 151 -17.36 4.37 -7.03
CA ARG A 151 -15.98 4.00 -7.42
C ARG A 151 -15.72 4.43 -8.86
N GLY A 152 -14.91 5.47 -9.03
CA GLY A 152 -14.70 6.11 -10.33
C GLY A 152 -16.02 6.67 -10.90
N THR A 153 -16.41 6.22 -12.09
CA THR A 153 -17.69 6.56 -12.75
C THR A 153 -18.74 5.44 -12.62
N ALA A 154 -18.65 4.61 -11.58
CA ALA A 154 -19.56 3.50 -11.32
C ALA A 154 -20.16 3.54 -9.91
N CYS A 155 -21.35 2.97 -9.78
CA CYS A 155 -22.02 2.70 -8.51
C CYS A 155 -22.00 1.22 -8.21
N VAL A 156 -21.53 0.84 -7.01
CA VAL A 156 -21.20 -0.55 -6.67
C VAL A 156 -21.79 -0.96 -5.34
N ASP A 157 -22.35 -2.17 -5.27
CA ASP A 157 -22.90 -2.77 -4.05
C ASP A 157 -21.74 -3.21 -3.12
N PRO A 158 -21.57 -2.61 -1.93
CA PRO A 158 -20.46 -2.91 -1.04
C PRO A 158 -20.55 -4.31 -0.37
N GLU A 159 -21.70 -4.97 -0.37
CA GLU A 159 -21.88 -6.31 0.23
C GLU A 159 -21.61 -7.45 -0.78
N ASN A 160 -21.86 -7.23 -2.07
CA ASN A 160 -21.67 -8.25 -3.13
C ASN A 160 -20.48 -8.00 -4.05
N CYS A 161 -19.80 -6.85 -3.93
CA CYS A 161 -18.63 -6.54 -4.72
C CYS A 161 -17.35 -7.08 -4.06
N VAL A 162 -16.99 -8.33 -4.40
CA VAL A 162 -15.68 -8.91 -4.08
C VAL A 162 -14.82 -8.84 -5.35
N PRO A 163 -13.80 -7.94 -5.41
CA PRO A 163 -12.81 -7.97 -6.48
C PRO A 163 -12.14 -9.34 -6.47
N SER A 164 -12.26 -10.05 -7.59
CA SER A 164 -11.55 -11.30 -7.81
C SER A 164 -11.37 -11.47 -9.30
N CYS A 165 -10.11 -11.34 -9.73
CA CYS A 165 -9.65 -11.57 -11.09
C CYS A 165 -9.39 -13.08 -11.36
N GLU A 166 -9.73 -13.96 -10.42
CA GLU A 166 -9.44 -15.39 -10.53
C GLU A 166 -10.28 -16.03 -11.65
N GLY A 167 -9.63 -16.39 -12.76
CA GLY A 167 -10.27 -17.05 -13.90
C GLY A 167 -11.16 -16.18 -14.78
N LYS A 168 -11.12 -14.84 -14.67
CA LYS A 168 -11.94 -13.92 -15.47
C LYS A 168 -11.19 -13.35 -16.69
N GLU A 169 -11.96 -12.99 -17.72
CA GLU A 169 -11.51 -12.32 -18.93
C GLU A 169 -11.10 -10.86 -18.65
N CYS A 170 -10.06 -10.36 -19.32
CA CYS A 170 -9.63 -8.97 -19.22
C CYS A 170 -10.75 -7.99 -19.60
N GLY A 171 -11.16 -7.16 -18.63
CA GLY A 171 -12.22 -6.16 -18.79
C GLY A 171 -12.63 -5.53 -17.46
N SER A 172 -13.74 -4.78 -17.48
CA SER A 172 -14.39 -4.29 -16.25
C SER A 172 -14.73 -5.47 -15.35
N ASP A 173 -14.36 -5.39 -14.07
CA ASP A 173 -14.64 -6.44 -13.08
C ASP A 173 -16.11 -6.44 -12.61
N GLY A 174 -16.93 -5.52 -13.15
CA GLY A 174 -18.33 -5.31 -12.74
C GLY A 174 -18.48 -4.55 -11.41
N CYS A 175 -17.36 -4.13 -10.82
CA CYS A 175 -17.18 -3.54 -9.50
C CYS A 175 -16.51 -2.15 -9.57
N GLY A 176 -16.51 -1.54 -10.75
CA GLY A 176 -15.85 -0.24 -11.00
C GLY A 176 -14.32 -0.33 -11.13
N GLY A 177 -13.75 -1.53 -11.04
CA GLY A 177 -12.35 -1.84 -11.32
C GLY A 177 -12.16 -2.40 -12.73
N PHE A 178 -10.91 -2.43 -13.19
CA PHE A 178 -10.53 -3.06 -14.44
C PHE A 178 -9.59 -4.21 -14.08
N CYS A 179 -9.90 -5.45 -14.49
CA CYS A 179 -9.04 -6.59 -14.16
C CYS A 179 -7.59 -6.37 -14.64
N ALA A 180 -7.36 -5.54 -15.67
CA ALA A 180 -6.01 -5.20 -16.14
C ALA A 180 -5.18 -4.36 -15.14
N SER A 181 -5.77 -3.52 -14.29
CA SER A 181 -5.00 -2.77 -13.27
C SER A 181 -4.61 -3.62 -12.07
N GLU A 182 -5.30 -4.75 -11.85
CA GLU A 182 -4.97 -5.75 -10.84
C GLU A 182 -4.19 -6.95 -11.41
N CYS A 183 -4.11 -7.10 -12.73
CA CYS A 183 -3.15 -8.01 -13.36
C CYS A 183 -1.73 -7.43 -13.16
N VAL A 184 -0.78 -8.29 -12.76
CA VAL A 184 0.63 -7.91 -12.62
C VAL A 184 1.15 -7.26 -13.90
N ALA A 185 1.74 -6.08 -13.77
CA ALA A 185 2.32 -5.29 -14.86
C ALA A 185 1.32 -4.85 -15.96
N GLY A 186 0.00 -4.91 -15.74
CA GLY A 186 -0.98 -4.55 -16.76
C GLY A 186 -1.07 -5.54 -17.93
N LEU A 187 -0.47 -6.73 -17.80
CA LEU A 187 -0.32 -7.69 -18.90
C LEU A 187 -1.41 -8.76 -18.88
N CYS A 188 -2.28 -8.72 -19.89
CA CYS A 188 -3.18 -9.81 -20.25
C CYS A 188 -2.42 -10.88 -21.04
N GLN A 189 -2.61 -12.16 -20.71
CA GLN A 189 -2.15 -13.26 -21.56
C GLN A 189 -2.88 -13.24 -22.92
N GLU A 190 -2.32 -13.84 -23.97
CA GLU A 190 -2.96 -13.92 -25.30
C GLU A 190 -4.36 -14.59 -25.27
N ASN A 191 -4.64 -15.38 -24.23
CA ASN A 191 -5.92 -16.04 -23.99
C ASN A 191 -6.91 -15.20 -23.16
N GLY A 192 -6.57 -13.96 -22.81
CA GLY A 192 -7.45 -13.03 -22.09
C GLY A 192 -7.52 -13.22 -20.58
N LEU A 193 -6.68 -14.06 -19.96
CA LEU A 193 -6.66 -14.29 -18.51
C LEU A 193 -5.61 -13.42 -17.81
N CYS A 194 -5.90 -12.93 -16.59
CA CYS A 194 -4.86 -12.43 -15.71
C CYS A 194 -3.90 -13.58 -15.35
N PRO A 195 -2.58 -13.37 -15.37
CA PRO A 195 -1.64 -14.38 -14.91
C PRO A 195 -1.88 -14.67 -13.43
N THR A 196 -2.29 -15.89 -13.10
CA THR A 196 -2.27 -16.38 -11.71
C THR A 196 -0.81 -16.40 -11.25
N LEU A 197 -0.46 -15.56 -10.29
CA LEU A 197 0.85 -15.54 -9.64
C LEU A 197 1.04 -16.82 -8.81
N SER A 198 1.33 -17.94 -9.49
CA SER A 198 1.95 -19.07 -8.82
C SER A 198 3.42 -18.72 -8.57
N ALA A 199 3.88 -18.89 -7.34
CA ALA A 199 5.30 -18.81 -7.00
C ALA A 199 6.16 -19.58 -8.01
N ASN A 200 6.97 -18.87 -8.81
CA ASN A 200 7.93 -19.49 -9.71
C ASN A 200 9.27 -19.62 -9.00
N CYS A 201 9.39 -20.66 -8.17
CA CYS A 201 10.59 -20.85 -7.36
C CYS A 201 11.21 -22.23 -7.57
N SER A 202 12.53 -22.24 -7.72
CA SER A 202 13.36 -23.45 -7.81
C SER A 202 14.60 -23.27 -6.93
N ASP A 203 15.01 -24.34 -6.25
CA ASP A 203 16.29 -24.40 -5.51
C ASP A 203 16.51 -23.26 -4.50
N GLY A 204 15.43 -22.80 -3.85
CA GLY A 204 15.49 -21.72 -2.85
C GLY A 204 15.53 -20.31 -3.43
N TRP A 205 15.28 -20.15 -4.73
CA TRP A 205 15.20 -18.86 -5.43
C TRP A 205 13.85 -18.73 -6.13
N CYS A 206 13.26 -17.54 -6.11
CA CYS A 206 12.04 -17.20 -6.84
C CYS A 206 12.34 -16.22 -7.96
N LEU A 207 11.79 -16.48 -9.14
CA LEU A 207 11.81 -15.53 -10.26
C LEU A 207 10.77 -14.44 -9.97
N ILE A 208 11.26 -13.22 -9.78
CA ILE A 208 10.45 -12.02 -9.64
C ILE A 208 10.29 -11.40 -11.04
N PRO A 209 9.06 -11.22 -11.55
CA PRO A 209 8.84 -10.72 -12.90
C PRO A 209 9.27 -9.26 -13.04
N ALA A 210 9.53 -8.79 -14.27
CA ALA A 210 9.55 -7.36 -14.53
C ALA A 210 8.13 -6.79 -14.39
N GLY A 211 8.02 -5.52 -14.03
CA GLY A 211 6.73 -4.86 -13.94
C GLY A 211 6.78 -3.51 -13.25
N THR A 212 5.61 -2.90 -13.15
CA THR A 212 5.42 -1.60 -12.49
C THR A 212 4.58 -1.79 -11.24
N PHE A 213 4.90 -1.06 -10.18
CA PHE A 213 4.14 -1.02 -8.94
C PHE A 213 4.17 0.36 -8.30
N GLU A 214 3.25 0.59 -7.37
CA GLU A 214 3.20 1.81 -6.57
C GLU A 214 4.05 1.61 -5.30
N MET A 215 5.15 2.35 -5.20
CA MET A 215 6.09 2.31 -4.09
C MET A 215 5.71 3.36 -3.04
N GLY A 216 5.79 2.99 -1.77
CA GLY A 216 5.49 3.84 -0.62
C GLY A 216 4.09 3.70 -0.04
N SER A 217 3.77 4.62 0.87
CA SER A 217 2.59 4.58 1.72
C SER A 217 1.65 5.74 1.39
N PHE A 218 0.36 5.46 1.22
CA PHE A 218 -0.67 6.50 1.01
C PHE A 218 -0.75 7.45 2.21
N GLU A 219 -1.13 8.71 1.99
CA GLU A 219 -1.17 9.74 3.04
C GLU A 219 -2.06 9.35 4.23
N ASN A 220 -3.11 8.58 3.99
CA ASN A 220 -4.05 8.10 4.99
C ASN A 220 -3.74 6.68 5.53
N GLU A 221 -2.65 6.05 5.10
CA GLU A 221 -2.20 4.81 5.73
C GLU A 221 -1.74 5.13 7.14
N ALA A 222 -2.39 4.51 8.12
CA ALA A 222 -2.09 4.82 9.50
C ALA A 222 -0.73 4.25 9.94
N CYS A 223 -0.09 5.01 10.84
CA CYS A 223 1.28 4.82 11.32
C CYS A 223 2.37 4.98 10.26
N ARG A 224 2.03 5.54 9.09
CA ARG A 224 2.97 6.05 8.08
C ARG A 224 3.90 7.11 8.67
N TRP A 225 5.16 7.09 8.26
CA TRP A 225 6.10 8.20 8.42
C TRP A 225 6.21 9.06 7.17
N ASP A 226 6.70 10.29 7.32
CA ASP A 226 6.73 11.28 6.25
C ASP A 226 7.61 10.84 5.06
N ASP A 227 8.69 10.10 5.33
CA ASP A 227 9.68 9.63 4.37
C ASP A 227 9.24 8.38 3.57
N GLU A 228 8.02 7.90 3.81
CA GLU A 228 7.40 6.78 3.10
C GLU A 228 6.53 7.24 1.92
N GLY A 229 6.49 8.54 1.63
CA GLY A 229 5.77 9.08 0.47
C GLY A 229 6.54 10.15 -0.30
N PRO A 230 5.94 10.70 -1.36
CA PRO A 230 4.63 10.33 -1.90
C PRO A 230 4.63 8.91 -2.49
N VAL A 231 3.45 8.28 -2.58
CA VAL A 231 3.30 7.09 -3.40
C VAL A 231 3.63 7.44 -4.84
N HIS A 232 4.43 6.61 -5.49
CA HIS A 232 4.90 6.88 -6.85
C HIS A 232 5.15 5.59 -7.63
N SER A 233 5.05 5.69 -8.95
CA SER A 233 5.15 4.54 -9.84
C SER A 233 6.60 4.14 -10.10
N VAL A 234 6.96 2.91 -9.77
CA VAL A 234 8.30 2.37 -10.01
C VAL A 234 8.23 1.19 -10.98
N THR A 235 9.03 1.25 -12.04
CA THR A 235 9.16 0.15 -13.01
C THR A 235 10.45 -0.62 -12.76
N ILE A 236 10.32 -1.91 -12.42
CA ILE A 236 11.40 -2.88 -12.44
C ILE A 236 11.51 -3.41 -13.88
N SER A 237 12.55 -3.00 -14.61
CA SER A 237 12.63 -3.19 -16.06
C SER A 237 12.94 -4.61 -16.50
N ARG A 238 13.53 -5.41 -15.60
CA ARG A 238 14.01 -6.77 -15.87
C ARG A 238 13.62 -7.72 -14.73
N PRO A 239 13.27 -8.97 -15.05
CA PRO A 239 13.07 -9.96 -14.02
C PRO A 239 14.39 -10.26 -13.30
N PHE A 240 14.29 -10.69 -12.05
CA PHE A 240 15.44 -11.04 -11.24
C PHE A 240 15.10 -12.22 -10.33
N TYR A 241 16.10 -12.98 -9.89
CA TYR A 241 15.92 -13.98 -8.86
C TYR A 241 16.08 -13.36 -7.48
N MET A 242 15.15 -13.64 -6.58
CA MET A 242 15.28 -13.32 -5.15
C MET A 242 15.30 -14.60 -4.32
N LYS A 243 16.18 -14.65 -3.33
CA LYS A 243 16.24 -15.78 -2.40
C LYS A 243 14.91 -15.89 -1.64
N GLN A 244 14.39 -17.12 -1.52
CA GLN A 244 13.11 -17.41 -0.85
C GLN A 244 13.06 -16.95 0.61
N THR A 245 14.21 -16.94 1.27
CA THR A 245 14.38 -16.69 2.70
C THR A 245 15.51 -15.70 2.91
N GLU A 246 15.61 -15.17 4.13
CA GLU A 246 16.85 -14.55 4.61
C GLU A 246 18.02 -15.55 4.50
N VAL A 247 19.25 -15.04 4.45
CA VAL A 247 20.45 -15.88 4.51
C VAL A 247 20.55 -16.53 5.88
N THR A 248 20.69 -17.86 5.92
CA THR A 248 20.70 -18.62 7.17
C THR A 248 22.09 -18.65 7.83
N GLN A 249 22.13 -18.97 9.12
CA GLN A 249 23.37 -19.18 9.86
C GLN A 249 24.19 -20.35 9.31
N ALA A 250 23.54 -21.40 8.79
CA ALA A 250 24.22 -22.51 8.14
C ALA A 250 24.90 -22.09 6.83
N GLU A 251 24.20 -21.34 5.98
CA GLU A 251 24.74 -20.79 4.72
C GLU A 251 25.88 -19.80 4.99
N TRP A 252 25.68 -18.89 5.95
CA TRP A 252 26.74 -17.99 6.39
C TRP A 252 27.98 -18.78 6.82
N LYS A 253 27.81 -19.74 7.73
CA LYS A 253 28.92 -20.49 8.32
C LYS A 253 29.64 -21.35 7.29
N SER A 254 28.95 -21.95 6.33
CA SER A 254 29.56 -22.78 5.29
C SER A 254 30.50 -21.96 4.40
N LEU A 255 30.12 -20.73 4.08
CA LEU A 255 30.89 -19.85 3.20
C LEU A 255 31.93 -19.02 3.96
N MET A 256 31.60 -18.55 5.16
CA MET A 256 32.40 -17.57 5.93
C MET A 256 33.26 -18.21 7.03
N GLY A 257 32.93 -19.42 7.46
CA GLY A 257 33.69 -20.17 8.46
C GLY A 257 33.45 -19.74 9.92
N ASN A 258 32.56 -18.77 10.17
CA ASN A 258 32.18 -18.31 11.51
C ASN A 258 30.65 -18.18 11.63
N ASN A 259 30.15 -17.74 12.79
CA ASN A 259 28.75 -17.37 12.96
C ASN A 259 28.66 -16.09 13.82
N PRO A 260 28.34 -14.94 13.21
CA PRO A 260 28.31 -13.64 13.88
C PRO A 260 27.10 -13.46 14.80
N SER A 261 26.04 -14.24 14.57
CA SER A 261 24.73 -14.11 15.20
C SER A 261 24.82 -14.06 16.72
N THR A 262 24.02 -13.18 17.31
CA THR A 262 23.70 -13.13 18.74
C THR A 262 22.97 -14.40 19.17
N TYR A 263 21.93 -14.81 18.43
CA TYR A 263 21.15 -16.01 18.67
C TYR A 263 21.75 -17.22 17.93
N LYS A 264 22.70 -17.90 18.57
CA LYS A 264 23.53 -18.95 17.96
C LYS A 264 22.87 -20.33 17.91
N ALA A 265 21.68 -20.43 17.31
CA ALA A 265 21.02 -21.72 17.10
C ALA A 265 21.59 -22.51 15.91
N GLY A 266 22.22 -21.84 14.93
CA GLY A 266 22.70 -22.47 13.71
C GLY A 266 21.57 -22.91 12.77
N GLY A 267 21.87 -23.79 11.81
CA GLY A 267 20.85 -24.34 10.91
C GLY A 267 20.13 -23.25 10.11
N ASP A 268 18.82 -23.38 10.03
CA ASP A 268 17.92 -22.56 9.22
C ASP A 268 17.51 -21.24 9.89
N TYR A 269 18.08 -20.88 11.04
CA TYR A 269 17.87 -19.54 11.61
C TYR A 269 18.52 -18.48 10.72
N PRO A 270 17.95 -17.27 10.58
CA PRO A 270 18.58 -16.19 9.84
C PRO A 270 19.91 -15.80 10.50
N VAL A 271 20.89 -15.45 9.69
CA VAL A 271 22.10 -14.79 10.18
C VAL A 271 21.76 -13.35 10.54
N GLU A 272 22.07 -12.96 11.78
CA GLU A 272 21.97 -11.56 12.22
C GLU A 272 23.31 -11.07 12.79
N ARG A 273 23.34 -9.80 13.22
CA ARG A 273 24.57 -9.14 13.67
C ARG A 273 25.63 -9.13 12.57
N VAL A 274 25.19 -8.84 11.35
CA VAL A 274 26.03 -8.56 10.18
C VAL A 274 25.84 -7.11 9.78
N ASN A 275 26.92 -6.44 9.41
CA ASN A 275 26.82 -5.09 8.84
C ASN A 275 26.63 -5.15 7.32
N TRP A 276 26.37 -3.99 6.71
CA TRP A 276 26.11 -3.91 5.27
C TRP A 276 27.31 -4.37 4.42
N ALA A 277 28.53 -3.99 4.83
CA ALA A 277 29.76 -4.36 4.12
C ALA A 277 30.00 -5.89 4.16
N GLU A 278 29.65 -6.53 5.27
CA GLU A 278 29.72 -7.97 5.46
C GLU A 278 28.70 -8.71 4.57
N ALA A 279 27.49 -8.17 4.42
CA ALA A 279 26.45 -8.73 3.56
C ALA A 279 26.84 -8.68 2.07
N VAL A 280 27.37 -7.54 1.58
CA VAL A 280 27.86 -7.45 0.19
C VAL A 280 29.12 -8.28 -0.04
N TYR A 281 29.99 -8.41 0.97
CA TYR A 281 31.14 -9.31 0.91
C TYR A 281 30.69 -10.77 0.79
N TYR A 282 29.68 -11.18 1.55
CA TYR A 282 29.07 -12.51 1.43
C TYR A 282 28.51 -12.74 0.03
N ALA A 283 27.75 -11.79 -0.53
CA ALA A 283 27.21 -11.86 -1.88
C ALA A 283 28.32 -12.11 -2.93
N ASN A 284 29.38 -11.30 -2.90
CA ASN A 284 30.54 -11.47 -3.78
C ASN A 284 31.25 -12.81 -3.61
N LYS A 285 31.35 -13.31 -2.36
CA LYS A 285 31.98 -14.60 -2.07
C LYS A 285 31.14 -15.75 -2.61
N LEU A 286 29.81 -15.65 -2.53
CA LEU A 286 28.88 -16.62 -3.07
C LEU A 286 28.95 -16.65 -4.61
N SER A 287 28.97 -15.48 -5.26
CA SER A 287 29.14 -15.39 -6.71
C SER A 287 30.39 -16.13 -7.16
N LYS A 288 31.53 -15.87 -6.51
CA LYS A 288 32.81 -16.53 -6.84
C LYS A 288 32.78 -18.03 -6.60
N SER A 289 32.10 -18.50 -5.54
CA SER A 289 32.01 -19.95 -5.29
C SER A 289 31.18 -20.70 -6.34
N GLU A 290 30.29 -19.99 -7.03
CA GLU A 290 29.45 -20.55 -8.10
C GLU A 290 29.96 -20.21 -9.52
N GLY A 291 31.15 -19.59 -9.62
CA GLY A 291 31.75 -19.23 -10.91
C GLY A 291 31.10 -18.03 -11.61
N LEU A 292 30.34 -17.22 -10.89
CA LEU A 292 29.73 -15.98 -11.37
C LEU A 292 30.65 -14.77 -11.17
N ASP A 293 30.42 -13.75 -11.99
CA ASP A 293 31.01 -12.44 -11.78
C ASP A 293 30.50 -11.78 -10.48
N THR A 294 31.27 -10.83 -9.96
CA THR A 294 30.91 -10.08 -8.74
C THR A 294 30.13 -8.81 -9.06
N CYS A 295 29.13 -8.47 -8.26
CA CYS A 295 28.37 -7.24 -8.39
C CYS A 295 29.01 -6.02 -7.71
N TYR A 296 29.92 -6.25 -6.77
CA TYR A 296 30.64 -5.18 -6.08
C TYR A 296 32.14 -5.29 -6.32
N THR A 297 32.84 -4.16 -6.48
CA THR A 297 34.27 -4.10 -6.16
C THR A 297 34.40 -3.82 -4.68
N ILE A 298 35.29 -4.54 -3.99
CA ILE A 298 35.51 -4.41 -2.55
C ILE A 298 37.00 -4.34 -2.32
N GLU A 299 37.48 -3.18 -1.88
CA GLU A 299 38.89 -2.89 -1.68
C GLU A 299 39.13 -2.21 -0.33
N ARG A 300 40.41 -2.17 0.09
CA ARG A 300 40.89 -1.39 1.25
C ARG A 300 40.12 -1.60 2.57
N CYS A 301 39.47 -2.75 2.75
CA CYS A 301 38.80 -3.12 3.99
C CYS A 301 39.76 -3.28 5.17
N HIS A 302 39.25 -3.01 6.37
CA HIS A 302 39.86 -3.40 7.63
C HIS A 302 39.05 -4.54 8.27
N GLY A 303 39.73 -5.52 8.87
CA GLY A 303 39.08 -6.59 9.64
C GLY A 303 38.62 -7.79 8.82
N THR A 304 37.86 -8.67 9.46
CA THR A 304 37.35 -9.92 8.89
C THR A 304 35.83 -9.99 8.97
N ALA A 305 35.20 -10.45 7.90
CA ALA A 305 33.74 -10.58 7.85
C ALA A 305 33.20 -11.55 8.91
N GLY A 306 32.14 -11.12 9.59
CA GLY A 306 31.57 -11.78 10.76
C GLY A 306 32.27 -11.43 12.08
N VAL A 307 33.34 -10.64 12.05
CA VAL A 307 34.15 -10.26 13.23
C VAL A 307 34.23 -8.75 13.41
N ASP A 308 34.80 -8.03 12.44
CA ASP A 308 35.10 -6.59 12.53
C ASP A 308 35.33 -5.92 11.17
N LEU A 309 34.76 -6.48 10.09
CA LEU A 309 34.92 -5.93 8.74
C LEU A 309 34.33 -4.52 8.66
N SER A 310 35.15 -3.56 8.25
CA SER A 310 34.81 -2.15 8.23
C SER A 310 35.67 -1.39 7.21
N SER A 311 35.38 -0.10 7.01
CA SER A 311 36.21 0.82 6.20
C SER A 311 36.56 0.31 4.80
N CYS A 312 35.65 -0.44 4.18
CA CYS A 312 35.81 -0.92 2.82
C CYS A 312 35.46 0.19 1.81
N ASP A 313 36.25 0.28 0.75
CA ASP A 313 35.87 0.98 -0.47
C ASP A 313 35.05 0.04 -1.34
N ILE A 314 33.75 0.28 -1.41
CA ILE A 314 32.78 -0.58 -2.09
C ILE A 314 32.15 0.21 -3.22
N ALA A 315 32.29 -0.27 -4.45
CA ALA A 315 31.57 0.28 -5.60
C ALA A 315 30.65 -0.78 -6.21
N PHE A 316 29.41 -0.39 -6.47
CA PHE A 316 28.45 -1.24 -7.18
C PHE A 316 28.69 -1.15 -8.68
N LYS A 317 28.74 -2.30 -9.36
CA LYS A 317 28.97 -2.36 -10.82
C LYS A 317 27.73 -2.05 -11.65
N GLY A 318 26.57 -1.90 -10.99
CA GLY A 318 25.28 -1.67 -11.64
C GLY A 318 24.40 -2.92 -11.65
N LEU A 319 23.14 -2.72 -12.00
CA LEU A 319 22.10 -3.75 -11.95
C LEU A 319 22.26 -4.86 -13.00
N ASP A 320 23.05 -4.62 -14.04
CA ASP A 320 23.38 -5.59 -15.10
C ASP A 320 24.44 -6.62 -14.66
N CYS A 321 24.92 -6.56 -13.43
CA CYS A 321 25.85 -7.58 -12.93
C CYS A 321 25.14 -8.95 -12.81
N GLU A 322 25.82 -10.01 -13.25
CA GLU A 322 25.26 -11.38 -13.26
C GLU A 322 25.37 -12.10 -11.91
N GLY A 323 26.18 -11.56 -10.98
CA GLY A 323 26.41 -12.12 -9.65
C GLY A 323 25.28 -11.88 -8.65
N TYR A 324 25.48 -12.42 -7.45
CA TYR A 324 24.65 -12.08 -6.29
C TYR A 324 24.94 -10.68 -5.77
N ARG A 325 23.87 -10.02 -5.31
CA ARG A 325 23.90 -8.72 -4.65
C ARG A 325 22.76 -8.59 -3.64
N LEU A 326 22.77 -7.50 -2.87
CA LEU A 326 21.59 -7.09 -2.12
C LEU A 326 20.52 -6.56 -3.10
N PRO A 327 19.22 -6.75 -2.81
CA PRO A 327 18.16 -6.10 -3.56
C PRO A 327 18.29 -4.58 -3.44
N THR A 328 17.81 -3.83 -4.44
CA THR A 328 17.54 -2.42 -4.23
C THR A 328 16.35 -2.24 -3.28
N GLU A 329 16.17 -1.06 -2.70
CA GLU A 329 15.00 -0.75 -1.89
C GLU A 329 13.71 -0.97 -2.67
N ALA A 330 13.68 -0.54 -3.94
CA ALA A 330 12.56 -0.74 -4.84
C ALA A 330 12.31 -2.22 -5.19
N GLU A 331 13.36 -3.00 -5.49
CA GLU A 331 13.22 -4.44 -5.74
C GLU A 331 12.71 -5.17 -4.50
N TRP A 332 13.16 -4.77 -3.32
CA TRP A 332 12.69 -5.36 -2.05
C TRP A 332 11.21 -5.08 -1.84
N GLU A 333 10.77 -3.83 -1.97
CA GLU A 333 9.36 -3.47 -1.75
C GLU A 333 8.44 -4.10 -2.80
N TYR A 334 8.86 -4.10 -4.07
CA TYR A 334 8.16 -4.76 -5.16
C TYR A 334 7.95 -6.25 -4.87
N ALA A 335 9.03 -6.92 -4.46
CA ALA A 335 9.03 -8.34 -4.12
C ALA A 335 8.19 -8.66 -2.89
N ALA A 336 8.22 -7.80 -1.87
CA ALA A 336 7.40 -7.96 -0.67
C ALA A 336 5.91 -7.81 -1.01
N ARG A 337 5.53 -6.74 -1.73
CA ARG A 337 4.16 -6.47 -2.18
C ARG A 337 3.59 -7.58 -3.05
N ALA A 338 4.41 -8.18 -3.92
CA ALA A 338 4.00 -9.30 -4.77
C ALA A 338 2.68 -9.07 -5.55
N GLY A 339 2.51 -7.86 -6.08
CA GLY A 339 1.30 -7.42 -6.79
C GLY A 339 0.22 -6.77 -5.93
N SER A 340 0.40 -6.73 -4.62
CA SER A 340 -0.55 -6.11 -3.69
C SER A 340 -0.26 -4.62 -3.43
N THR A 341 -1.32 -3.84 -3.28
CA THR A 341 -1.27 -2.44 -2.80
C THR A 341 -1.47 -2.32 -1.29
N PHE A 342 -1.67 -3.44 -0.58
CA PHE A 342 -1.97 -3.45 0.85
C PHE A 342 -0.71 -3.27 1.69
N THR A 343 -0.90 -2.75 2.91
CA THR A 343 0.13 -2.45 3.90
C THR A 343 1.06 -3.62 4.24
N TYR A 344 0.61 -4.86 4.13
CA TYR A 344 1.42 -6.07 4.36
C TYR A 344 1.39 -7.05 3.17
N GLY A 345 1.18 -6.53 1.96
CA GLY A 345 1.26 -7.28 0.69
C GLY A 345 0.29 -8.46 0.52
N LYS A 346 -0.81 -8.50 1.28
CA LYS A 346 -1.87 -9.51 1.17
C LYS A 346 -3.26 -8.85 1.22
N GLU A 347 -4.21 -9.40 0.48
CA GLU A 347 -5.63 -9.04 0.57
C GLU A 347 -6.15 -9.12 2.02
N ARG A 348 -6.73 -8.01 2.48
CA ARG A 348 -7.31 -7.83 3.84
C ARG A 348 -6.31 -8.11 4.95
N ALA A 349 -5.25 -7.31 5.05
CA ALA A 349 -4.59 -7.15 6.34
C ALA A 349 -5.54 -6.37 7.27
N TYR A 350 -6.28 -7.11 8.08
CA TYR A 350 -7.23 -6.57 9.03
C TYR A 350 -6.48 -5.83 10.13
N ILE A 351 -6.98 -4.65 10.42
CA ILE A 351 -6.43 -3.72 11.37
C ILE A 351 -7.44 -3.62 12.52
N GLY A 352 -7.10 -4.17 13.69
CA GLY A 352 -7.93 -4.15 14.90
C GLY A 352 -9.29 -4.86 14.76
N SER A 353 -10.02 -5.03 15.88
CA SER A 353 -11.40 -5.55 15.83
C SER A 353 -12.38 -4.58 15.15
N ASP A 354 -12.02 -3.30 15.02
CA ASP A 354 -12.88 -2.19 14.59
C ASP A 354 -12.33 -1.40 13.38
N TRP A 355 -11.46 -1.98 12.55
CA TRP A 355 -10.83 -1.31 11.38
C TRP A 355 -9.84 -0.17 11.69
N ASN A 356 -9.46 0.05 12.95
CA ASN A 356 -8.57 1.15 13.35
C ASN A 356 -7.12 0.71 13.57
N VAL A 357 -6.15 1.30 12.83
CA VAL A 357 -4.73 1.05 13.12
C VAL A 357 -4.42 1.88 14.35
N ILE A 358 -4.12 1.21 15.44
CA ILE A 358 -3.71 1.91 16.64
C ILE A 358 -2.19 2.05 16.59
N CYS A 359 -1.73 3.28 16.34
CA CYS A 359 -0.30 3.61 16.43
C CYS A 359 0.20 3.67 17.88
N GLU A 360 -0.74 3.67 18.84
CA GLU A 360 -0.50 3.78 20.29
C GLU A 360 -1.20 2.67 21.10
N LEU A 361 -0.46 1.61 21.46
CA LEU A 361 -0.62 0.74 22.63
C LEU A 361 -1.98 0.10 23.01
N ALA A 362 -3.01 0.06 22.17
CA ALA A 362 -4.30 -0.51 22.62
C ALA A 362 -5.13 -1.31 21.60
N ASP A 363 -4.53 -2.12 20.71
CA ASP A 363 -5.19 -3.38 20.29
C ASP A 363 -4.19 -4.38 19.68
N ASP A 364 -4.27 -5.64 20.10
CA ASP A 364 -3.14 -6.59 20.14
C ASP A 364 -3.00 -7.48 18.89
N VAL A 365 -3.87 -7.38 17.87
CA VAL A 365 -3.81 -8.34 16.77
C VAL A 365 -4.14 -7.67 15.44
N GLY A 366 -3.11 -7.40 14.64
CA GLY A 366 -3.26 -7.37 13.19
C GLY A 366 -3.71 -8.75 12.73
N ILE A 367 -5.01 -8.95 12.54
CA ILE A 367 -5.60 -10.24 12.16
C ILE A 367 -5.04 -10.61 10.77
N GLY A 368 -4.09 -11.55 10.75
CA GLY A 368 -3.40 -12.04 9.55
C GLY A 368 -1.88 -12.05 9.64
N LEU A 369 -1.27 -11.18 10.46
CA LEU A 369 0.19 -11.12 10.64
C LEU A 369 0.79 -12.40 11.26
N PRO A 370 0.17 -13.05 12.28
CA PRO A 370 0.75 -14.25 12.86
C PRO A 370 0.91 -15.43 11.91
N GLU A 371 0.23 -15.43 10.75
CA GLU A 371 0.36 -16.48 9.74
C GLU A 371 1.54 -16.29 8.79
N ILE A 372 2.09 -15.08 8.71
CA ILE A 372 3.09 -14.67 7.70
C ILE A 372 4.34 -14.01 8.30
N SER A 373 4.31 -13.65 9.58
CA SER A 373 5.36 -12.87 10.22
C SER A 373 5.71 -13.35 11.62
N TRP A 374 7.02 -13.34 11.93
CA TRP A 374 7.54 -13.44 13.29
C TRP A 374 7.81 -12.03 13.83
N TYR A 375 7.04 -11.60 14.81
CA TYR A 375 7.12 -10.27 15.42
C TYR A 375 6.87 -10.34 16.93
N ASP A 376 6.84 -9.22 17.65
CA ASP A 376 6.84 -9.22 19.12
C ASP A 376 5.75 -10.12 19.76
N TYR A 377 4.58 -10.18 19.14
CA TYR A 377 3.42 -10.97 19.57
C TYR A 377 3.68 -12.49 19.60
N ASN A 378 4.27 -13.06 18.54
CA ASN A 378 4.40 -14.51 18.37
C ASN A 378 5.85 -15.02 18.41
N SER A 379 6.85 -14.14 18.33
CA SER A 379 8.25 -14.56 18.25
C SER A 379 8.81 -14.98 19.61
N GLY A 380 8.26 -14.43 20.71
CA GLY A 380 8.88 -14.52 22.02
C GLY A 380 10.25 -13.83 22.07
N TYR A 381 10.35 -12.68 21.39
CA TYR A 381 11.52 -11.78 21.29
C TYR A 381 12.81 -12.48 20.85
N ARG A 382 12.71 -13.37 19.86
CA ARG A 382 13.85 -14.08 19.26
C ARG A 382 13.60 -14.40 17.78
N PRO A 383 14.64 -14.56 16.95
CA PRO A 383 14.45 -15.03 15.58
C PRO A 383 13.99 -16.49 15.57
N HIS A 384 13.38 -16.90 14.46
CA HIS A 384 12.92 -18.27 14.22
C HIS A 384 13.58 -18.85 12.96
N PRO A 385 13.60 -20.18 12.79
CA PRO A 385 14.01 -20.79 11.53
C PRO A 385 13.19 -20.20 10.38
N VAL A 386 13.86 -19.89 9.27
CA VAL A 386 13.20 -19.37 8.08
C VAL A 386 12.18 -20.37 7.54
N LYS A 387 11.20 -19.88 6.76
CA LYS A 387 10.23 -20.72 6.04
C LYS A 387 9.31 -21.54 6.96
N GLN A 388 9.00 -21.01 8.15
CA GLN A 388 8.06 -21.64 9.09
C GLN A 388 6.62 -21.10 9.00
N LEU A 389 6.45 -19.88 8.48
CA LEU A 389 5.15 -19.24 8.26
C LEU A 389 4.78 -19.24 6.77
N LYS A 390 3.61 -18.72 6.41
CA LYS A 390 3.15 -18.70 5.01
C LYS A 390 3.96 -17.68 4.19
N PRO A 391 4.32 -17.99 2.94
CA PRO A 391 4.97 -17.03 2.07
C PRO A 391 3.97 -15.99 1.53
N ASN A 392 4.50 -14.92 0.95
CA ASN A 392 3.72 -14.03 0.10
C ASN A 392 3.36 -14.72 -1.25
N PRO A 393 2.52 -14.11 -2.11
CA PRO A 393 2.09 -14.69 -3.39
C PRO A 393 3.23 -15.09 -4.34
N TRP A 394 4.42 -14.49 -4.21
CA TRP A 394 5.60 -14.84 -5.02
C TRP A 394 6.49 -15.91 -4.40
N GLY A 395 6.07 -16.49 -3.27
CA GLY A 395 6.78 -17.59 -2.63
C GLY A 395 7.93 -17.15 -1.72
N LEU A 396 7.99 -15.88 -1.35
CA LEU A 396 8.98 -15.34 -0.42
C LEU A 396 8.48 -15.46 1.02
N TYR A 397 9.34 -15.96 1.89
CA TYR A 397 9.08 -16.16 3.30
C TYR A 397 9.78 -15.07 4.11
N ASP A 398 9.24 -14.79 5.29
CA ASP A 398 9.86 -13.93 6.30
C ASP A 398 10.16 -12.50 5.77
N VAL A 399 9.48 -12.07 4.70
CA VAL A 399 9.59 -10.68 4.18
C VAL A 399 8.96 -9.66 5.13
N TYR A 400 8.14 -10.13 6.08
CA TYR A 400 7.58 -9.36 7.19
C TYR A 400 8.08 -9.98 8.50
N GLY A 401 8.85 -9.24 9.30
CA GLY A 401 9.38 -9.70 10.58
C GLY A 401 10.59 -10.62 10.46
N ASN A 402 10.77 -11.49 11.46
CA ASN A 402 11.98 -12.29 11.70
C ASN A 402 13.23 -11.41 11.85
N VAL A 403 13.99 -11.11 10.80
CA VAL A 403 15.03 -10.07 10.87
C VAL A 403 14.82 -8.99 9.81
N GLN A 404 15.21 -7.76 10.15
CA GLN A 404 15.31 -6.72 9.14
C GLN A 404 16.37 -7.07 8.12
N GLU A 405 16.22 -6.56 6.91
CA GLU A 405 17.07 -6.95 5.79
C GLU A 405 17.79 -5.76 5.19
N TRP A 406 19.12 -5.81 5.18
CA TRP A 406 19.92 -4.85 4.43
C TRP A 406 19.54 -4.87 2.95
N VAL A 407 19.28 -3.69 2.39
CA VAL A 407 19.18 -3.48 0.95
C VAL A 407 20.41 -2.72 0.43
N HIS A 408 20.54 -2.60 -0.88
CA HIS A 408 21.69 -1.94 -1.50
C HIS A 408 21.72 -0.43 -1.20
N ASP A 409 20.57 0.22 -1.25
CA ASP A 409 20.41 1.67 -1.27
C ASP A 409 20.92 2.40 -0.02
N ARG A 410 21.36 3.64 -0.23
CA ARG A 410 21.55 4.62 0.84
C ARG A 410 20.20 5.10 1.31
N TYR A 411 20.07 5.37 2.60
CA TYR A 411 18.90 6.05 3.12
C TYR A 411 18.94 7.51 2.68
N ASP A 412 17.87 7.96 2.04
CA ASP A 412 17.64 9.35 1.65
C ASP A 412 16.14 9.62 1.83
N GLU A 413 15.82 10.67 2.59
CA GLU A 413 14.44 11.09 2.86
C GLU A 413 13.75 11.62 1.60
N ASP A 414 14.53 12.17 0.66
CA ASP A 414 14.03 12.69 -0.60
C ASP A 414 13.93 11.61 -1.70
N TYR A 415 14.32 10.36 -1.43
CA TYR A 415 14.38 9.28 -2.42
C TYR A 415 13.05 9.09 -3.15
N TYR A 416 11.94 9.08 -2.42
CA TYR A 416 10.61 8.88 -3.00
C TYR A 416 10.14 10.12 -3.76
N THR A 417 10.36 11.31 -3.21
CA THR A 417 10.03 12.58 -3.86
C THR A 417 10.81 12.78 -5.17
N ALA A 418 12.05 12.30 -5.26
CA ALA A 418 12.86 12.33 -6.47
C ALA A 418 12.26 11.46 -7.61
N CYS A 419 11.46 10.45 -7.27
CA CYS A 419 10.76 9.57 -8.20
C CYS A 419 9.24 9.86 -8.28
N LYS A 420 8.75 11.02 -7.83
CA LYS A 420 7.31 11.33 -7.82
C LYS A 420 6.58 11.26 -9.17
N GLU A 421 7.29 11.51 -10.28
CA GLU A 421 6.75 11.42 -11.66
C GLU A 421 6.93 10.00 -12.26
N GLY A 422 7.41 9.07 -11.45
CA GLY A 422 7.75 7.71 -11.81
C GLY A 422 9.21 7.53 -12.26
N CYS A 423 9.74 6.32 -12.05
CA CYS A 423 11.12 5.98 -12.41
C CYS A 423 11.26 4.50 -12.78
N THR A 424 12.34 4.21 -13.50
CA THR A 424 12.72 2.85 -13.89
C THR A 424 14.00 2.48 -13.14
N ASP A 425 13.98 1.33 -12.46
CA ASP A 425 15.10 0.78 -11.69
C ASP A 425 15.81 1.82 -10.79
N PRO A 426 15.09 2.53 -9.89
CA PRO A 426 15.69 3.59 -9.11
C PRO A 426 16.78 3.08 -8.17
N LEU A 427 17.87 3.85 -8.11
CA LEU A 427 18.93 3.71 -7.13
C LEU A 427 19.00 5.00 -6.32
N ALA A 428 19.07 4.88 -5.00
CA ALA A 428 19.27 6.03 -4.14
C ALA A 428 20.61 6.72 -4.48
N PRO A 429 20.70 8.06 -4.37
CA PRO A 429 21.93 8.78 -4.63
C PRO A 429 23.10 8.23 -3.80
N GLU A 430 24.29 8.09 -4.41
CA GLU A 430 25.51 7.66 -3.72
C GLU A 430 26.07 8.79 -2.83
N LYS A 431 25.40 9.02 -1.70
CA LYS A 431 25.79 9.96 -0.63
C LYS A 431 26.42 9.21 0.55
N LEU A 432 27.20 9.91 1.36
CA LEU A 432 27.60 9.41 2.68
C LEU A 432 26.38 9.40 3.61
N GLY A 433 26.21 8.34 4.38
CA GLY A 433 25.08 8.24 5.29
C GLY A 433 24.71 6.80 5.62
N PHE A 434 23.49 6.63 6.08
CA PHE A 434 22.92 5.34 6.43
C PHE A 434 22.64 4.50 5.18
N ARG A 435 22.60 3.18 5.36
CA ARG A 435 22.05 2.22 4.40
C ARG A 435 20.67 1.82 4.89
N VAL A 436 19.79 1.50 3.95
CA VAL A 436 18.41 1.12 4.27
C VAL A 436 18.34 -0.33 4.74
N TYR A 437 17.42 -0.59 5.65
CA TYR A 437 16.87 -1.93 5.87
C TYR A 437 15.34 -1.92 5.85
N ARG A 438 14.76 -3.07 5.50
CA ARG A 438 13.32 -3.25 5.30
C ARG A 438 12.81 -4.48 6.06
N GLY A 439 11.49 -4.63 6.15
CA GLY A 439 10.80 -5.85 6.62
C GLY A 439 10.43 -5.92 8.10
N GLY A 440 11.04 -5.10 8.97
CA GLY A 440 10.83 -5.22 10.42
C GLY A 440 11.52 -6.45 11.02
N CYS A 441 11.28 -6.78 12.30
CA CYS A 441 11.94 -7.93 12.93
C CYS A 441 11.10 -8.57 14.04
N TYR A 442 11.61 -9.66 14.61
CA TYR A 442 11.00 -10.43 15.69
C TYR A 442 10.68 -9.61 16.94
N ALA A 443 11.32 -8.46 17.15
CA ALA A 443 11.14 -7.63 18.35
C ALA A 443 10.24 -6.40 18.10
N PHE A 444 9.73 -6.24 16.88
CA PHE A 444 8.97 -5.07 16.46
C PHE A 444 7.47 -5.33 16.54
N GLU A 445 6.71 -4.25 16.76
CA GLU A 445 5.26 -4.24 16.75
C GLU A 445 4.75 -4.31 15.30
N ALA A 446 3.48 -4.68 15.11
CA ALA A 446 2.85 -4.78 13.79
C ALA A 446 3.05 -3.53 12.91
N LYS A 447 2.92 -2.32 13.49
CA LYS A 447 3.07 -1.04 12.78
C LYS A 447 4.44 -0.83 12.13
N ASP A 448 5.46 -1.53 12.60
CA ASP A 448 6.84 -1.45 12.10
C ASP A 448 7.17 -2.57 11.09
N LEU A 449 6.20 -3.44 10.77
CA LEU A 449 6.31 -4.50 9.76
C LEU A 449 5.67 -4.11 8.43
N ARG A 450 5.08 -2.91 8.35
CA ARG A 450 4.43 -2.41 7.14
C ARG A 450 5.40 -2.44 5.98
N VAL A 451 4.93 -2.85 4.82
CA VAL A 451 5.75 -3.02 3.62
C VAL A 451 6.42 -1.72 3.20
N ALA A 452 5.81 -0.56 3.46
CA ALA A 452 6.36 0.75 3.14
C ALA A 452 7.32 1.30 4.20
N LYS A 453 7.35 0.75 5.43
CA LYS A 453 8.16 1.30 6.53
C LYS A 453 9.66 1.23 6.22
N ARG A 454 10.32 2.38 6.28
CA ARG A 454 11.74 2.52 5.99
C ARG A 454 12.52 2.73 7.27
N ASP A 455 13.77 2.28 7.29
CA ASP A 455 14.68 2.47 8.41
C ASP A 455 16.12 2.37 7.88
N GLY A 456 17.09 2.83 8.65
CA GLY A 456 18.49 2.75 8.27
C GLY A 456 19.48 2.92 9.42
N ALA A 457 20.71 2.48 9.22
CA ALA A 457 21.84 2.91 10.04
C ALA A 457 23.13 2.97 9.25
N ALA A 458 24.14 3.48 9.93
CA ALA A 458 25.49 3.48 9.42
C ALA A 458 25.91 2.06 8.98
N PRO A 459 26.54 1.93 7.80
CA PRO A 459 26.82 0.64 7.16
C PRO A 459 27.79 -0.26 7.95
N ALA A 460 28.46 0.27 8.98
CA ALA A 460 29.37 -0.47 9.86
C ALA A 460 28.67 -1.08 11.09
N VAL A 461 27.43 -0.68 11.37
CA VAL A 461 26.68 -1.12 12.56
C VAL A 461 26.24 -2.58 12.38
N ARG A 462 26.33 -3.34 13.48
CA ARG A 462 25.89 -4.74 13.58
C ARG A 462 24.82 -4.84 14.64
N GLN A 463 23.58 -5.14 14.26
CA GLN A 463 22.46 -5.25 15.18
C GLN A 463 21.94 -6.69 15.24
N SER A 464 21.44 -7.10 16.41
CA SER A 464 20.95 -8.47 16.64
C SER A 464 19.60 -8.79 15.99
N VAL A 465 19.07 -7.84 15.22
CA VAL A 465 17.79 -7.89 14.54
C VAL A 465 17.93 -7.66 13.04
N VAL A 466 19.16 -7.48 12.53
CA VAL A 466 19.42 -7.17 11.12
C VAL A 466 20.24 -8.29 10.48
N GLY A 467 19.66 -8.88 9.44
CA GLY A 467 20.26 -9.82 8.50
C GLY A 467 20.17 -9.28 7.07
N PHE A 468 19.97 -10.17 6.10
CA PHE A 468 19.81 -9.82 4.68
C PHE A 468 19.29 -11.00 3.87
N ARG A 469 18.75 -10.69 2.68
CA ARG A 469 18.54 -11.66 1.59
C ARG A 469 19.27 -11.22 0.32
N LEU A 470 19.38 -12.13 -0.64
CA LEU A 470 20.12 -11.90 -1.88
C LEU A 470 19.20 -11.89 -3.09
N VAL A 471 19.64 -11.17 -4.12
CA VAL A 471 19.10 -11.23 -5.47
C VAL A 471 20.22 -11.45 -6.49
N ARG A 472 19.84 -11.83 -7.72
CA ARG A 472 20.71 -11.79 -8.91
C ARG A 472 19.88 -11.59 -10.18
N ALA A 473 20.50 -11.12 -11.25
CA ALA A 473 19.83 -11.00 -12.55
C ALA A 473 19.30 -12.36 -13.03
N ALA A 474 18.13 -12.36 -13.66
CA ALA A 474 17.65 -13.50 -14.43
C ALA A 474 18.32 -13.51 -15.82
N PRO A 475 18.77 -14.67 -16.33
CA PRO A 475 19.39 -14.80 -17.66
C PRO A 475 18.51 -14.36 -18.83
#